data_AF-A0A520GRH3-F1
#
_entry.id   AF-A0A520GRH3-F1
#
_cell.length_a   1.000
_cell.length_b   1.000
_cell.length_c   1.000
_cell.angle_alpha   90.00
_cell.angle_beta   90.00
_cell.angle_gamma   90.00
#
_symmetry.space_group_name_H-M   'P 1'
#
loop_
_entity.id
_entity.type
_entity.pdbx_description
1 polymer ?
#
loop_
_entity_poly.entity_id
_entity_poly.type
_entity_poly.pdbx_seq_one_letter_code
_entity_poly.pdbx_strand_id
1 'polypeptide(L)'
;MLQRVVRSTVIDAPIERVWAVLRDFNSHDRWHDVVEASRIEGGERSDQVGCVRSFTLKDGNRIREQLLTLSDTEYKSTYCIVEATVPLQRYVASLTLKPVTDGNRTFWHWESTFATPPGQERQLHDMVAQGVYEAGFANLRRYLQQGGDVQGQGAGRSVAGAAGLALPSRQAVVHRYGDAQVLQAEATQTRPPAEGEVRLQQRAIGVNFFDVYLRRGWMPDLLPLPGVPGMEAAGTVLDVGPGVNGVVPGDRVAYLGPVPGAYCSVRNVPSAWVVRLPAAVEDDVAAAVLLKGITADFLLRDLGRVGPGTRLLVHAAAGGVGLLVCQWARRLGAVVLGTVSSDEKARVARAHGCEHVIVTREHRFADAVQAACGGADVVIDGLGADARDENLAALARRGHWISLGQASGPLAALPPDALVARSLSFSRPVVFDYVATPAELAERAQRLWNALADGTLRPPPIERYTLDAAAQAHARLESRASIGALILQA
;
A
#
# COMPACT_ATOMS: atom_id res chain seq x y z
N MET A 1 -33.36 -21.93 14.67
CA MET A 1 -33.15 -20.50 14.37
C MET A 1 -31.78 -20.09 14.89
N LEU A 2 -31.12 -19.11 14.28
CA LEU A 2 -29.84 -18.58 14.79
C LEU A 2 -30.11 -17.79 16.08
N GLN A 3 -29.47 -18.17 17.17
CA GLN A 3 -29.46 -17.42 18.42
C GLN A 3 -28.49 -16.25 18.30
N ARG A 4 -28.83 -15.11 18.91
CA ARG A 4 -27.93 -13.98 19.10
C ARG A 4 -27.87 -13.64 20.59
N VAL A 5 -26.66 -13.59 21.13
CA VAL A 5 -26.40 -13.20 22.51
C VAL A 5 -25.54 -11.93 22.48
N VAL A 6 -25.95 -10.92 23.25
CA VAL A 6 -25.20 -9.68 23.41
C VAL A 6 -25.19 -9.33 24.89
N ARG A 7 -24.00 -9.03 25.43
CA ARG A 7 -23.82 -8.50 26.78
C ARG A 7 -22.76 -7.40 26.75
N SER A 8 -22.88 -6.45 27.66
CA SER A 8 -21.90 -5.38 27.80
C SER A 8 -21.76 -4.96 29.25
N THR A 9 -20.62 -4.39 29.61
CA THR A 9 -20.36 -3.89 30.95
C THR A 9 -19.31 -2.78 30.97
N VAL A 10 -19.15 -2.12 32.12
CA VAL A 10 -18.04 -1.20 32.37
C VAL A 10 -17.07 -1.87 33.36
N ILE A 11 -15.79 -1.88 33.03
CA ILE A 11 -14.69 -2.36 33.86
C ILE A 11 -13.95 -1.15 34.42
N ASP A 12 -13.76 -1.12 35.74
CA ASP A 12 -13.07 -0.03 36.45
C ASP A 12 -11.54 -0.14 36.31
N ALA A 13 -11.07 -0.11 35.06
CA ALA A 13 -9.66 -0.10 34.69
C ALA A 13 -9.46 0.58 33.32
N PRO A 14 -8.27 1.16 33.07
CA PRO A 14 -7.92 1.74 31.77
C PRO A 14 -7.98 0.71 30.64
N ILE A 15 -8.30 1.15 29.42
CA ILE A 15 -8.51 0.25 28.27
C ILE A 15 -7.27 -0.56 27.94
N GLU A 16 -6.08 0.02 28.07
CA GLU A 16 -4.80 -0.64 27.82
C GLU A 16 -4.60 -1.82 28.79
N ARG A 17 -5.03 -1.65 30.04
CA ARG A 17 -4.89 -2.66 31.09
C ARG A 17 -5.87 -3.82 30.87
N VAL A 18 -7.12 -3.51 30.54
CA VAL A 18 -8.14 -4.53 30.21
C VAL A 18 -7.74 -5.27 28.92
N TRP A 19 -7.28 -4.53 27.92
CA TRP A 19 -6.87 -5.08 26.65
C TRP A 19 -5.64 -5.96 26.77
N ALA A 20 -4.63 -5.60 27.58
CA ALA A 20 -3.46 -6.45 27.79
C ALA A 20 -3.82 -7.89 28.22
N VAL A 21 -4.91 -8.07 28.97
CA VAL A 21 -5.42 -9.38 29.35
C VAL A 21 -6.20 -10.04 28.20
N LEU A 22 -7.17 -9.34 27.62
CA LEU A 22 -8.07 -9.90 26.60
C LEU A 22 -7.44 -10.09 25.21
N ARG A 23 -6.37 -9.33 24.92
CA ARG A 23 -5.56 -9.43 23.70
C ARG A 23 -4.83 -10.76 23.61
N ASP A 24 -4.38 -11.28 24.75
CA ASP A 24 -3.85 -12.64 24.82
C ASP A 24 -5.01 -13.62 24.69
N PHE A 25 -5.22 -14.14 23.47
CA PHE A 25 -6.31 -15.07 23.20
C PHE A 25 -6.21 -16.33 24.06
N ASN A 26 -5.05 -16.72 24.59
CA ASN A 26 -4.93 -17.91 25.44
C ASN A 26 -5.19 -17.64 26.94
N SER A 27 -5.44 -16.39 27.32
CA SER A 27 -5.42 -15.95 28.72
C SER A 27 -6.52 -16.51 29.63
N HIS A 28 -7.53 -17.19 29.10
CA HIS A 28 -8.78 -17.45 29.83
C HIS A 28 -8.60 -18.34 31.06
N ASP A 29 -7.65 -19.26 31.07
CA ASP A 29 -7.35 -20.09 32.25
C ASP A 29 -6.80 -19.28 33.44
N ARG A 30 -6.28 -18.06 33.20
CA ARG A 30 -5.75 -17.18 34.25
C ARG A 30 -6.83 -16.37 34.96
N TRP A 31 -7.92 -16.05 34.28
CA TRP A 31 -8.91 -15.09 34.79
C TRP A 31 -10.36 -15.55 34.66
N HIS A 32 -10.66 -16.62 33.94
CA HIS A 32 -12.03 -17.08 33.72
C HIS A 32 -12.28 -18.40 34.46
N ASP A 33 -12.98 -18.35 35.59
CA ASP A 33 -13.05 -19.45 36.57
C ASP A 33 -13.59 -20.79 36.05
N VAL A 34 -14.36 -20.82 34.95
CA VAL A 34 -14.85 -22.08 34.36
C VAL A 34 -13.80 -22.81 33.51
N VAL A 35 -12.74 -22.12 33.10
CA VAL A 35 -11.66 -22.68 32.28
C VAL A 35 -10.62 -23.31 33.21
N GLU A 36 -10.40 -24.60 33.07
CA GLU A 36 -9.45 -25.36 33.88
C GLU A 36 -8.02 -25.22 33.33
N ALA A 37 -7.87 -25.36 32.01
CA ALA A 37 -6.59 -25.25 31.33
C ALA A 37 -6.79 -24.79 29.89
N SER A 38 -5.89 -23.94 29.40
CA SER A 38 -5.92 -23.43 28.04
C SER A 38 -4.56 -23.49 27.38
N ARG A 39 -4.52 -23.92 26.11
CA ARG A 39 -3.29 -23.89 25.30
C ARG A 39 -3.57 -23.46 23.88
N ILE A 40 -2.59 -22.82 23.25
CA ILE A 40 -2.55 -22.64 21.81
C ILE A 40 -2.01 -23.93 21.17
N GLU A 41 -2.74 -24.45 20.20
CA GLU A 41 -2.31 -25.59 19.39
C GLU A 41 -1.17 -25.18 18.44
N GLY A 42 -0.35 -26.14 18.01
CA GLY A 42 0.71 -25.87 17.03
C GLY A 42 1.87 -24.98 17.52
N GLY A 43 1.88 -24.54 18.78
CA GLY A 43 2.92 -23.66 19.31
C GLY A 43 2.85 -22.23 18.76
N GLU A 44 1.70 -21.84 18.21
CA GLU A 44 1.47 -20.51 17.66
C GLU A 44 1.37 -19.45 18.77
N ARG A 45 1.50 -18.17 18.41
CA ARG A 45 1.26 -17.09 19.37
C ARG A 45 -0.23 -16.95 19.64
N SER A 46 -0.59 -16.66 20.88
CA SER A 46 -1.99 -16.42 21.24
C SER A 46 -2.58 -15.17 20.60
N ASP A 47 -1.77 -14.21 20.16
CA ASP A 47 -2.25 -13.03 19.44
C ASP A 47 -2.24 -13.19 17.90
N GLN A 48 -1.91 -14.37 17.39
CA GLN A 48 -1.87 -14.65 15.95
C GLN A 48 -3.27 -14.98 15.43
N VAL A 49 -3.78 -14.17 14.51
CA VAL A 49 -5.02 -14.51 13.78
C VAL A 49 -4.85 -15.84 13.06
N GLY A 50 -5.86 -16.70 13.17
CA GLY A 50 -5.85 -18.07 12.69
C GLY A 50 -5.44 -19.08 13.76
N CYS A 51 -4.85 -18.65 14.89
CA CYS A 51 -4.43 -19.58 15.91
C CYS A 51 -5.61 -20.29 16.56
N VAL A 52 -5.40 -21.56 16.90
CA VAL A 52 -6.43 -22.38 17.56
C VAL A 52 -6.07 -22.53 19.02
N ARG A 53 -6.96 -22.02 19.88
CA ARG A 53 -6.92 -22.30 21.31
C ARG A 53 -7.77 -23.53 21.61
N SER A 54 -7.19 -24.49 22.32
CA SER A 54 -7.93 -25.61 22.90
C SER A 54 -7.93 -25.48 24.41
N PHE A 55 -9.11 -25.47 25.01
CA PHE A 55 -9.27 -25.40 26.46
C PHE A 55 -10.31 -26.39 26.97
N THR A 56 -10.13 -26.78 28.23
CA THR A 56 -11.02 -27.68 28.96
C THR A 56 -11.75 -26.88 30.03
N LEU A 57 -13.05 -27.12 30.14
CA LEU A 57 -13.91 -26.57 31.19
C LEU A 57 -13.90 -27.49 32.41
N LYS A 58 -14.14 -26.93 33.59
CA LYS A 58 -14.16 -27.70 34.86
C LYS A 58 -15.23 -28.79 34.94
N ASP A 59 -16.23 -28.76 34.06
CA ASP A 59 -17.25 -29.80 33.93
C ASP A 59 -16.84 -30.94 32.96
N GLY A 60 -15.61 -30.90 32.44
CA GLY A 60 -15.06 -31.87 31.50
C GLY A 60 -15.33 -31.57 30.03
N ASN A 61 -16.10 -30.54 29.71
CA ASN A 61 -16.33 -30.13 28.32
C ASN A 61 -15.05 -29.56 27.68
N ARG A 62 -14.88 -29.79 26.39
CA ARG A 62 -13.73 -29.28 25.62
C ARG A 62 -14.20 -28.37 24.50
N ILE A 63 -13.49 -27.27 24.31
CA ILE A 63 -13.75 -26.29 23.26
C ILE A 63 -12.43 -25.97 22.53
N ARG A 64 -12.50 -25.94 21.21
CA ARG A 64 -11.47 -25.41 20.32
C ARG A 64 -12.02 -24.19 19.62
N GLU A 65 -11.32 -23.08 19.76
CA GLU A 65 -11.69 -21.81 19.15
C GLU A 65 -10.57 -21.31 18.26
N GLN A 66 -10.94 -20.77 17.10
CA GLN A 66 -10.01 -20.14 16.19
C GLN A 66 -10.18 -18.62 16.25
N LEU A 67 -9.07 -17.90 16.45
CA LEU A 67 -9.06 -16.45 16.38
C LEU A 67 -9.24 -16.01 14.92
N LEU A 68 -10.33 -15.30 14.62
CA LEU A 68 -10.66 -14.83 13.28
C LEU A 68 -10.13 -13.43 12.98
N THR A 69 -10.18 -12.53 13.98
CA THR A 69 -9.62 -11.18 13.86
C THR A 69 -9.08 -10.72 15.22
N LEU A 70 -8.04 -9.90 15.22
CA LEU A 70 -7.53 -9.19 16.39
C LEU A 70 -7.07 -7.80 15.94
N SER A 71 -7.59 -6.75 16.59
CA SER A 71 -7.30 -5.35 16.27
C SER A 71 -6.98 -4.60 17.54
N ASP A 72 -5.71 -4.27 17.72
CA ASP A 72 -5.24 -3.44 18.83
C ASP A 72 -5.76 -2.00 18.71
N THR A 73 -5.92 -1.49 17.47
CA THR A 73 -6.45 -0.14 17.21
C THR A 73 -7.94 -0.01 17.55
N GLU A 74 -8.73 -1.05 17.24
CA GLU A 74 -10.17 -1.05 17.54
C GLU A 74 -10.49 -1.64 18.92
N TYR A 75 -9.47 -2.18 19.61
CA TYR A 75 -9.58 -3.00 20.81
C TYR A 75 -10.64 -4.10 20.65
N LYS A 76 -10.54 -4.85 19.55
CA LYS A 76 -11.55 -5.82 19.12
C LYS A 76 -10.92 -7.15 18.74
N SER A 77 -11.53 -8.25 19.17
CA SER A 77 -11.22 -9.59 18.66
C SER A 77 -12.49 -10.33 18.27
N THR A 78 -12.37 -11.19 17.26
CA THR A 78 -13.45 -12.07 16.78
C THR A 78 -12.91 -13.48 16.70
N TYR A 79 -13.69 -14.47 17.10
CA TYR A 79 -13.29 -15.88 17.07
C TYR A 79 -14.52 -16.77 16.79
N CYS A 80 -14.27 -18.00 16.36
CA CYS A 80 -15.32 -19.01 16.18
C CYS A 80 -14.97 -20.28 16.95
N ILE A 81 -15.99 -21.09 17.25
CA ILE A 81 -15.78 -22.46 17.74
C ILE A 81 -15.60 -23.36 16.51
N VAL A 82 -14.47 -24.04 16.44
CA VAL A 82 -14.18 -25.03 15.38
C VAL A 82 -14.57 -26.45 15.81
N GLU A 83 -14.52 -26.73 17.11
CA GLU A 83 -14.92 -28.00 17.70
C GLU A 83 -15.32 -27.80 19.16
N ALA A 84 -16.44 -28.37 19.59
CA ALA A 84 -16.84 -28.34 21.00
C ALA A 84 -17.68 -29.56 21.36
N THR A 85 -17.60 -29.98 22.62
CA THR A 85 -18.49 -31.00 23.19
C THR A 85 -19.89 -30.44 23.49
N VAL A 86 -20.00 -29.12 23.64
CA VAL A 86 -21.27 -28.40 23.81
C VAL A 86 -21.90 -28.17 22.43
N PRO A 87 -23.22 -28.38 22.23
CA PRO A 87 -23.84 -28.35 20.89
C PRO A 87 -24.10 -26.93 20.36
N LEU A 88 -23.06 -26.09 20.34
CA LEU A 88 -23.06 -24.77 19.71
C LEU A 88 -22.55 -24.90 18.27
N GLN A 89 -23.45 -24.75 17.30
CA GLN A 89 -23.11 -24.89 15.88
C GLN A 89 -22.91 -23.53 15.23
N ARG A 90 -21.94 -23.42 14.31
CA ARG A 90 -21.67 -22.16 13.57
C ARG A 90 -21.49 -20.95 14.49
N TYR A 91 -20.85 -21.18 15.64
CA TYR A 91 -20.66 -20.14 16.65
C TYR A 91 -19.58 -19.17 16.21
N VAL A 92 -19.92 -17.88 16.22
CA VAL A 92 -18.98 -16.77 16.02
C VAL A 92 -19.24 -15.75 17.11
N ALA A 93 -18.17 -15.22 17.71
CA ALA A 93 -18.24 -14.20 18.74
C ALA A 93 -17.24 -13.08 18.49
N SER A 94 -17.61 -11.86 18.88
CA SER A 94 -16.75 -10.69 18.88
C SER A 94 -16.79 -10.00 20.23
N LEU A 95 -15.63 -9.64 20.76
CA LEU A 95 -15.52 -8.71 21.88
C LEU A 95 -14.91 -7.40 21.40
N THR A 96 -15.39 -6.28 21.92
CA THR A 96 -14.93 -4.93 21.57
C THR A 96 -14.84 -4.10 22.84
N LEU A 97 -13.71 -3.41 23.02
CA LEU A 97 -13.52 -2.45 24.10
C LEU A 97 -13.60 -1.02 23.56
N LYS A 98 -14.14 -0.10 24.36
CA LYS A 98 -14.12 1.34 24.10
C LYS A 98 -13.71 2.08 25.37
N PRO A 99 -12.90 3.14 25.27
CA PRO A 99 -12.54 3.93 26.43
C PRO A 99 -13.76 4.71 26.93
N VAL A 100 -14.01 4.67 28.24
CA VAL A 100 -14.94 5.57 28.93
C VAL A 100 -14.08 6.66 29.56
N THR A 101 -13.97 7.78 28.87
CA THR A 101 -13.07 8.88 29.22
C THR A 101 -13.44 9.55 30.53
N ASP A 102 -14.72 9.54 30.90
CA ASP A 102 -15.20 9.93 32.23
C ASP A 102 -14.94 8.82 33.27
N GLY A 103 -13.79 8.94 33.94
CA GLY A 103 -13.35 8.03 35.01
C GLY A 103 -12.27 7.02 34.62
N ASN A 104 -11.68 7.11 33.42
CA ASN A 104 -10.62 6.22 32.93
C ASN A 104 -10.98 4.72 33.03
N ARG A 105 -12.20 4.39 32.58
CA ARG A 105 -12.79 3.04 32.62
C ARG A 105 -12.88 2.47 31.21
N THR A 106 -13.25 1.19 31.12
CA THR A 106 -13.40 0.49 29.83
C THR A 106 -14.82 -0.02 29.65
N PHE A 107 -15.46 0.36 28.56
CA PHE A 107 -16.70 -0.28 28.11
C PHE A 107 -16.35 -1.55 27.34
N TRP A 108 -16.83 -2.70 27.80
CA TRP A 108 -16.65 -3.99 27.15
C TRP A 108 -17.98 -4.45 26.56
N HIS A 109 -18.04 -4.62 25.24
CA HIS A 109 -19.14 -5.22 24.49
C HIS A 109 -18.75 -6.62 24.00
N TRP A 110 -19.60 -7.63 24.23
CA TRP A 110 -19.38 -9.01 23.78
C TRP A 110 -20.64 -9.54 23.12
N GLU A 111 -20.53 -10.00 21.89
CA GLU A 111 -21.65 -10.57 21.14
C GLU A 111 -21.28 -11.88 20.46
N SER A 112 -22.28 -12.75 20.29
CA SER A 112 -22.17 -13.95 19.46
C SER A 112 -23.44 -14.27 18.70
N THR A 113 -23.25 -15.08 17.66
CA THR A 113 -24.32 -15.76 16.94
C THR A 113 -24.00 -17.24 16.80
N PHE A 114 -25.01 -18.11 16.97
CA PHE A 114 -24.85 -19.55 16.84
C PHE A 114 -26.19 -20.26 16.56
N ALA A 115 -26.13 -21.46 15.99
CA ALA A 115 -27.27 -22.36 15.87
C ALA A 115 -27.27 -23.39 17.01
N THR A 116 -28.47 -23.84 17.38
CA THR A 116 -28.70 -24.82 18.43
C THR A 116 -29.52 -25.99 17.91
N PRO A 117 -29.44 -27.18 18.53
CA PRO A 117 -30.44 -28.23 18.33
C PRO A 117 -31.85 -27.71 18.67
N PRO A 118 -32.89 -28.16 17.95
CA PRO A 118 -34.27 -27.81 18.28
C PRO A 118 -34.62 -28.19 19.72
N GLY A 119 -35.23 -27.26 20.47
CA GLY A 119 -35.65 -27.46 21.85
C GLY A 119 -34.60 -27.10 22.90
N GLN A 120 -33.38 -26.73 22.50
CA GLN A 120 -32.30 -26.30 23.41
C GLN A 120 -31.98 -24.80 23.32
N GLU A 121 -32.74 -24.03 22.54
CA GLU A 121 -32.48 -22.61 22.24
C GLU A 121 -32.28 -21.79 23.52
N ARG A 122 -33.25 -21.85 24.45
CA ARG A 122 -33.25 -21.06 25.68
C ARG A 122 -32.10 -21.46 26.61
N GLN A 123 -31.91 -22.76 26.80
CA GLN A 123 -30.86 -23.28 27.68
C GLN A 123 -29.47 -22.87 27.20
N LEU A 124 -29.18 -23.02 25.90
CA LEU A 124 -27.87 -22.66 25.34
C LEU A 124 -27.68 -21.14 25.24
N HIS A 125 -28.75 -20.38 25.02
CA HIS A 125 -28.72 -18.91 25.11
C HIS A 125 -28.35 -18.45 26.52
N ASP A 126 -29.04 -18.95 27.55
CA ASP A 126 -28.78 -18.59 28.95
C ASP A 126 -27.37 -19.04 29.39
N MET A 127 -26.92 -20.21 28.95
CA MET A 127 -25.56 -20.71 29.19
C MET A 127 -24.48 -19.76 28.63
N VAL A 128 -24.59 -19.30 27.38
CA VAL A 128 -23.62 -18.35 26.79
C VAL A 128 -23.73 -16.98 27.47
N ALA A 129 -24.95 -16.48 27.67
CA ALA A 129 -25.17 -15.16 28.22
C ALA A 129 -24.68 -15.02 29.67
N GLN A 130 -25.05 -15.97 30.54
CA GLN A 130 -24.78 -15.89 31.97
C GLN A 130 -23.50 -16.65 32.33
N GLY A 131 -23.39 -17.90 31.88
CA GLY A 131 -22.30 -18.80 32.23
C GLY A 131 -20.95 -18.46 31.57
N VAL A 132 -20.97 -17.74 30.45
CA VAL A 132 -19.75 -17.28 29.76
C VAL A 132 -19.59 -15.77 29.87
N TYR A 133 -20.52 -14.96 29.37
CA TYR A 133 -20.27 -13.52 29.23
C TYR A 133 -20.32 -12.77 30.57
N GLU A 134 -21.42 -12.89 31.31
CA GLU A 134 -21.56 -12.21 32.61
C GLU A 134 -20.56 -12.74 33.65
N ALA A 135 -20.33 -14.07 33.66
CA ALA A 135 -19.27 -14.67 34.47
C ALA A 135 -17.88 -14.13 34.09
N GLY A 136 -17.56 -14.05 32.80
CA GLY A 136 -16.30 -13.51 32.31
C GLY A 136 -16.07 -12.06 32.73
N PHE A 137 -17.10 -11.22 32.66
CA PHE A 137 -17.06 -9.85 33.16
C PHE A 137 -16.70 -9.77 34.65
N ALA A 138 -17.37 -10.58 35.48
CA ALA A 138 -17.13 -10.60 36.92
C ALA A 138 -15.71 -11.10 37.25
N ASN A 139 -15.23 -12.13 36.56
CA ASN A 139 -13.94 -12.72 36.86
C ASN A 139 -12.77 -11.84 36.39
N LEU A 140 -12.88 -11.19 35.22
CA LEU A 140 -11.85 -10.24 34.77
C LEU A 140 -11.72 -9.04 35.72
N ARG A 141 -12.84 -8.52 36.26
CA ARG A 141 -12.79 -7.47 37.30
C ARG A 141 -11.96 -7.92 38.50
N ARG A 142 -12.24 -9.12 39.00
CA ARG A 142 -11.55 -9.69 40.17
C ARG A 142 -10.05 -9.87 39.88
N TYR A 143 -9.71 -10.41 38.72
CA TYR A 143 -8.32 -10.61 38.27
C TYR A 143 -7.52 -9.29 38.24
N LEU A 144 -8.11 -8.23 37.68
CA LEU A 144 -7.50 -6.90 37.63
C LEU A 144 -7.41 -6.24 39.02
N GLN A 145 -8.42 -6.38 39.88
CA GLN A 145 -8.38 -5.85 41.25
C GLN A 145 -7.27 -6.48 42.10
N GLN A 146 -6.94 -7.74 41.83
CA GLN A 146 -5.88 -8.49 42.52
C GLN A 146 -4.48 -8.25 41.93
N GLY A 147 -4.36 -7.49 40.85
CA GLY A 147 -3.08 -7.22 40.18
C GLY A 147 -2.50 -8.42 39.43
N GLY A 148 -3.33 -9.41 39.06
CA GLY A 148 -2.89 -10.60 38.34
C GLY A 148 -2.23 -10.29 36.99
N ASP A 149 -2.61 -9.17 36.36
CA ASP A 149 -2.02 -8.64 35.12
C ASP A 149 -0.56 -8.16 35.29
N VAL A 150 -0.15 -7.78 36.50
CA VAL A 150 1.19 -7.26 36.81
C VAL A 150 2.13 -8.37 37.32
N GLN A 151 1.60 -9.34 38.07
CA GLN A 151 2.40 -10.43 38.66
C GLN A 151 2.84 -11.49 37.62
N GLY A 152 2.14 -11.62 36.49
CA GLY A 152 2.46 -12.58 35.42
C GLY A 152 3.64 -12.21 34.50
N GLN A 153 4.22 -11.00 34.62
CA GLN A 153 5.30 -10.51 33.74
C GLN A 153 6.73 -10.82 34.24
N GLY A 154 6.88 -11.54 35.36
CA GLY A 154 8.15 -11.73 36.09
C GLY A 154 9.08 -12.87 35.64
N ALA A 155 8.83 -13.55 34.52
CA ALA A 155 9.71 -14.59 34.00
C ALA A 155 10.05 -14.32 32.52
N GLY A 156 10.91 -13.33 32.31
CA GLY A 156 11.50 -13.06 31.01
C GLY A 156 12.32 -14.27 30.53
N ARG A 157 11.74 -15.08 29.66
CA ARG A 157 12.51 -15.78 28.62
C ARG A 157 12.43 -14.94 27.36
N SER A 158 13.56 -14.36 27.01
CA SER A 158 13.88 -13.97 25.63
C SER A 158 13.42 -15.10 24.70
N VAL A 159 12.38 -14.85 23.92
CA VAL A 159 11.98 -15.75 22.82
C VAL A 159 12.68 -15.22 21.59
N ALA A 160 13.83 -15.82 21.29
CA ALA A 160 14.44 -15.71 19.97
C ALA A 160 13.35 -16.01 18.92
N GLY A 161 13.13 -15.06 18.01
CA GLY A 161 12.12 -15.17 16.96
C GLY A 161 12.32 -16.44 16.15
N ALA A 162 11.31 -17.31 16.12
CA ALA A 162 11.23 -18.35 15.12
C ALA A 162 11.06 -17.64 13.77
N ALA A 163 12.14 -17.62 12.99
CA ALA A 163 12.12 -17.16 11.61
C ALA A 163 11.02 -17.91 10.85
N GLY A 164 10.17 -17.21 10.10
CA GLY A 164 9.27 -17.85 9.15
C GLY A 164 10.04 -18.75 8.17
N LEU A 165 9.34 -19.52 7.34
CA LEU A 165 10.01 -20.24 6.26
C LEU A 165 10.34 -19.27 5.12
N ALA A 166 11.51 -19.46 4.50
CA ALA A 166 11.80 -18.83 3.22
C ALA A 166 10.79 -19.30 2.16
N LEU A 167 10.28 -18.39 1.35
CA LEU A 167 9.31 -18.71 0.30
C LEU A 167 9.99 -18.71 -1.07
N PRO A 168 9.61 -19.63 -1.99
CA PRO A 168 10.08 -19.56 -3.36
C PRO A 168 9.60 -18.27 -4.01
N SER A 169 10.47 -17.66 -4.80
CA SER A 169 10.17 -16.45 -5.56
C SER A 169 10.80 -16.56 -6.94
N ARG A 170 10.23 -15.86 -7.91
CA ARG A 170 10.79 -15.69 -9.24
C ARG A 170 11.14 -14.21 -9.40
N GLN A 171 12.26 -13.89 -10.04
CA GLN A 171 12.72 -12.51 -10.18
C GLN A 171 13.34 -12.26 -11.55
N ALA A 172 13.21 -11.05 -12.08
CA ALA A 172 13.94 -10.61 -13.27
C ALA A 172 15.18 -9.81 -12.85
N VAL A 173 16.36 -10.38 -13.10
CA VAL A 173 17.66 -9.91 -12.63
C VAL A 173 18.46 -9.31 -13.78
N VAL A 174 19.27 -8.30 -13.46
CA VAL A 174 20.29 -7.72 -14.32
C VAL A 174 21.65 -8.17 -13.79
N HIS A 175 22.40 -8.94 -14.57
CA HIS A 175 23.77 -9.36 -14.22
C HIS A 175 24.86 -8.44 -14.79
N ARG A 176 24.53 -7.73 -15.86
CA ARG A 176 25.38 -6.72 -16.51
C ARG A 176 24.49 -5.60 -17.04
N TYR A 177 24.99 -4.37 -17.02
CA TYR A 177 24.24 -3.26 -17.63
C TYR A 177 24.13 -3.44 -19.14
N GLY A 178 23.02 -2.99 -19.72
CA GLY A 178 22.85 -3.03 -21.17
C GLY A 178 21.44 -2.76 -21.68
N ASP A 179 21.17 -3.27 -22.87
CA ASP A 179 19.86 -3.24 -23.50
C ASP A 179 18.86 -4.14 -22.76
N ALA A 180 17.63 -4.25 -23.27
CA ALA A 180 16.59 -5.01 -22.58
C ALA A 180 16.89 -6.51 -22.43
N GLN A 181 17.77 -7.08 -23.27
CA GLN A 181 18.06 -8.51 -23.26
C GLN A 181 18.90 -8.96 -22.06
N VAL A 182 19.42 -8.02 -21.26
CA VAL A 182 20.16 -8.34 -20.03
C VAL A 182 19.24 -8.75 -18.87
N LEU A 183 17.93 -8.49 -18.97
CA LEU A 183 16.93 -8.91 -17.98
C LEU A 183 16.66 -10.41 -18.12
N GLN A 184 16.96 -11.17 -17.07
CA GLN A 184 16.82 -12.63 -17.07
C GLN A 184 15.97 -13.08 -15.88
N ALA A 185 15.00 -13.94 -16.15
CA ALA A 185 14.13 -14.49 -15.12
C ALA A 185 14.75 -15.70 -14.44
N GLU A 186 14.80 -15.67 -13.11
CA GLU A 186 15.49 -16.66 -12.29
C GLU A 186 14.66 -17.02 -11.06
N ALA A 187 14.85 -18.25 -10.57
CA ALA A 187 14.29 -18.67 -9.30
C ALA A 187 15.17 -18.19 -8.14
N THR A 188 14.52 -17.78 -7.05
CA THR A 188 15.17 -17.35 -5.82
C THR A 188 14.32 -17.74 -4.61
N GLN A 189 14.77 -17.38 -3.41
CA GLN A 189 14.00 -17.51 -2.18
C GLN A 189 13.93 -16.17 -1.46
N THR A 190 12.74 -15.85 -0.97
CA THR A 190 12.51 -14.66 -0.14
C THR A 190 12.50 -15.07 1.32
N ARG A 191 13.46 -14.55 2.07
CA ARG A 191 13.56 -14.75 3.52
C ARG A 191 12.29 -14.25 4.24
N PRO A 192 12.04 -14.69 5.48
CA PRO A 192 10.99 -14.07 6.32
C PRO A 192 11.24 -12.57 6.51
N PRO A 193 10.18 -11.77 6.70
CA PRO A 193 10.32 -10.34 6.96
C PRO A 193 11.09 -10.09 8.25
N ALA A 194 12.06 -9.19 8.20
CA ALA A 194 12.74 -8.68 9.38
C ALA A 194 11.84 -7.72 10.17
N GLU A 195 12.32 -7.24 11.32
CA GLU A 195 11.64 -6.19 12.08
C GLU A 195 11.31 -4.98 11.18
N GLY A 196 10.06 -4.50 11.25
CA GLY A 196 9.56 -3.40 10.44
C GLY A 196 9.27 -3.74 8.97
N GLU A 197 9.56 -4.96 8.49
CA GLU A 197 9.28 -5.40 7.11
C GLU A 197 7.95 -6.14 7.00
N VAL A 198 7.35 -6.09 5.81
CA VAL A 198 6.25 -6.97 5.40
C VAL A 198 6.66 -7.76 4.17
N ARG A 199 6.23 -9.02 4.09
CA ARG A 199 6.43 -9.86 2.90
C ARG A 199 5.18 -9.85 2.05
N LEU A 200 5.31 -9.50 0.78
CA LEU A 200 4.22 -9.45 -0.18
C LEU A 200 4.32 -10.57 -1.19
N GLN A 201 3.20 -11.22 -1.47
CA GLN A 201 2.96 -11.87 -2.76
C GLN A 201 2.54 -10.77 -3.73
N GLN A 202 3.44 -10.41 -4.63
CA GLN A 202 3.14 -9.43 -5.65
C GLN A 202 2.21 -10.06 -6.69
N ARG A 203 1.28 -9.26 -7.20
CA ARG A 203 0.39 -9.64 -8.32
C ARG A 203 0.69 -8.84 -9.56
N ALA A 204 0.93 -7.54 -9.38
CA ALA A 204 1.24 -6.61 -10.46
C ALA A 204 2.40 -5.71 -10.06
N ILE A 205 3.33 -5.49 -10.99
CA ILE A 205 4.55 -4.72 -10.78
C ILE A 205 4.58 -3.58 -11.79
N GLY A 206 4.79 -2.35 -11.34
CA GLY A 206 4.84 -1.21 -12.24
C GLY A 206 6.13 -1.17 -13.03
N VAL A 207 6.03 -0.99 -14.36
CA VAL A 207 7.19 -0.77 -15.24
C VAL A 207 7.30 0.72 -15.53
N ASN A 208 8.44 1.30 -15.19
CA ASN A 208 8.72 2.74 -15.30
C ASN A 208 9.98 2.99 -16.12
N PHE A 209 10.06 4.16 -16.77
CA PHE A 209 11.25 4.52 -17.56
C PHE A 209 12.50 4.67 -16.65
N PHE A 210 12.29 4.95 -15.37
CA PHE A 210 13.34 4.92 -14.35
C PHE A 210 14.04 3.56 -14.27
N ASP A 211 13.30 2.45 -14.42
CA ASP A 211 13.84 1.10 -14.38
C ASP A 211 14.82 0.85 -15.56
N VAL A 212 14.60 1.52 -16.69
CA VAL A 212 15.51 1.49 -17.84
C VAL A 212 16.83 2.20 -17.52
N TYR A 213 16.80 3.32 -16.79
CA TYR A 213 18.02 4.01 -16.35
C TYR A 213 18.85 3.13 -15.42
N LEU A 214 18.20 2.43 -14.49
CA LEU A 214 18.87 1.48 -13.59
C LEU A 214 19.51 0.34 -14.40
N ARG A 215 18.74 -0.32 -15.28
CA ARG A 215 19.21 -1.44 -16.11
C ARG A 215 20.36 -1.05 -17.06
N ARG A 216 20.36 0.19 -17.56
CA ARG A 216 21.43 0.73 -18.41
C ARG A 216 22.67 1.18 -17.63
N GLY A 217 22.65 1.13 -16.31
CA GLY A 217 23.80 1.48 -15.47
C GLY A 217 24.04 2.98 -15.31
N TRP A 218 23.00 3.81 -15.48
CA TRP A 218 23.13 5.26 -15.30
C TRP A 218 23.21 5.67 -13.83
N MET A 219 22.78 4.78 -12.93
CA MET A 219 22.78 4.98 -11.48
C MET A 219 23.31 3.71 -10.78
N PRO A 220 24.60 3.37 -10.97
CA PRO A 220 25.15 2.09 -10.54
C PRO A 220 25.11 1.89 -9.01
N ASP A 221 25.20 2.98 -8.25
CA ASP A 221 25.11 2.92 -6.77
C ASP A 221 23.69 2.56 -6.30
N LEU A 222 22.67 2.86 -7.10
CA LEU A 222 21.27 2.57 -6.77
C LEU A 222 20.85 1.15 -7.18
N LEU A 223 21.45 0.60 -8.25
CA LEU A 223 21.25 -0.78 -8.68
C LEU A 223 22.60 -1.51 -8.83
N PRO A 224 23.25 -1.90 -7.72
CA PRO A 224 24.44 -2.74 -7.79
C PRO A 224 24.10 -4.09 -8.45
N LEU A 225 25.08 -4.67 -9.16
CA LEU A 225 24.90 -5.91 -9.89
C LEU A 225 25.46 -7.13 -9.12
N PRO A 226 24.79 -8.30 -9.17
CA PRO A 226 23.50 -8.54 -9.81
C PRO A 226 22.35 -7.82 -9.07
N GLY A 227 21.45 -7.20 -9.83
CA GLY A 227 20.41 -6.32 -9.28
C GLY A 227 19.02 -6.58 -9.87
N VAL A 228 17.98 -6.40 -9.06
CA VAL A 228 16.57 -6.54 -9.47
C VAL A 228 15.94 -5.14 -9.60
N PRO A 229 15.46 -4.70 -10.79
CA PRO A 229 14.85 -3.39 -10.96
C PRO A 229 13.45 -3.26 -10.32
N GLY A 230 12.87 -2.05 -10.44
CA GLY A 230 11.48 -1.76 -10.12
C GLY A 230 11.27 -1.16 -8.72
N MET A 231 10.45 -0.11 -8.67
CA MET A 231 10.23 0.72 -7.48
C MET A 231 8.84 0.58 -6.85
N GLU A 232 7.87 0.02 -7.59
CA GLU A 232 6.48 -0.10 -7.19
C GLU A 232 5.89 -1.47 -7.54
N ALA A 233 5.00 -1.97 -6.69
CA ALA A 233 4.17 -3.13 -6.99
C ALA A 233 2.89 -3.10 -6.13
N ALA A 234 1.93 -3.93 -6.51
CA ALA A 234 0.70 -4.21 -5.79
C ALA A 234 0.54 -5.72 -5.58
N GLY A 235 -0.03 -6.10 -4.44
CA GLY A 235 -0.17 -7.49 -4.07
C GLY A 235 -0.87 -7.70 -2.74
N THR A 236 -0.67 -8.88 -2.18
CA THR A 236 -1.25 -9.30 -0.90
C THR A 236 -0.14 -9.54 0.12
N VAL A 237 -0.33 -9.07 1.35
CA VAL A 237 0.59 -9.32 2.46
C VAL A 237 0.50 -10.79 2.86
N LEU A 238 1.64 -11.49 2.89
CA LEU A 238 1.74 -12.88 3.31
C LEU A 238 2.03 -13.00 4.81
N ASP A 239 3.03 -12.26 5.28
CA ASP A 239 3.38 -12.15 6.70
C ASP A 239 4.05 -10.81 7.00
N VAL A 240 4.16 -10.51 8.29
CA VAL A 240 4.70 -9.26 8.81
C VAL A 240 5.77 -9.57 9.84
N GLY A 241 6.85 -8.78 9.81
CA GLY A 241 7.91 -8.88 10.81
C GLY A 241 7.52 -8.20 12.12
N PRO A 242 8.32 -8.38 13.18
CA PRO A 242 8.12 -7.70 14.45
C PRO A 242 8.01 -6.17 14.29
N GLY A 243 7.25 -5.50 15.16
CA GLY A 243 7.14 -4.03 15.16
C GLY A 243 6.29 -3.42 14.03
N VAL A 244 5.79 -4.22 13.08
CA VAL A 244 4.84 -3.75 12.08
C VAL A 244 3.45 -3.60 12.69
N ASN A 245 2.86 -2.41 12.51
CA ASN A 245 1.50 -2.08 12.94
C ASN A 245 0.67 -1.59 11.74
N GLY A 246 -0.65 -1.79 11.77
CA GLY A 246 -1.56 -1.22 10.76
C GLY A 246 -1.57 -1.92 9.39
N VAL A 247 -0.85 -3.03 9.23
CA VAL A 247 -0.87 -3.90 8.04
C VAL A 247 -0.83 -5.35 8.52
N VAL A 248 -1.67 -6.23 7.98
CA VAL A 248 -1.78 -7.64 8.40
C VAL A 248 -1.80 -8.61 7.21
N PRO A 249 -1.46 -9.90 7.40
CA PRO A 249 -1.62 -10.91 6.37
C PRO A 249 -3.01 -10.92 5.75
N GLY A 250 -3.08 -11.05 4.42
CA GLY A 250 -4.32 -10.96 3.65
C GLY A 250 -4.70 -9.56 3.19
N ASP A 251 -4.11 -8.50 3.76
CA ASP A 251 -4.33 -7.13 3.28
C ASP A 251 -3.88 -7.00 1.81
N ARG A 252 -4.74 -6.38 0.99
CA ARG A 252 -4.36 -5.90 -0.35
C ARG A 252 -3.67 -4.55 -0.23
N VAL A 253 -2.46 -4.47 -0.74
CA VAL A 253 -1.61 -3.28 -0.60
C VAL A 253 -0.86 -2.99 -1.89
N ALA A 254 -0.42 -1.75 -2.03
CA ALA A 254 0.64 -1.39 -2.96
C ALA A 254 1.78 -0.73 -2.18
N TYR A 255 2.96 -0.68 -2.77
CA TYR A 255 4.08 0.04 -2.17
C TYR A 255 4.83 0.88 -3.21
N LEU A 256 5.47 1.92 -2.71
CA LEU A 256 6.43 2.75 -3.42
C LEU A 256 7.60 3.02 -2.49
N GLY A 257 8.82 2.69 -2.89
CA GLY A 257 10.00 2.91 -2.05
C GLY A 257 11.26 3.21 -2.83
N PRO A 258 12.28 3.83 -2.19
CA PRO A 258 13.50 4.29 -2.85
C PRO A 258 14.49 3.17 -3.21
N VAL A 259 14.26 1.92 -2.79
CA VAL A 259 15.18 0.81 -3.08
C VAL A 259 14.59 -0.10 -4.17
N PRO A 260 15.29 -0.28 -5.31
CA PRO A 260 14.81 -1.16 -6.37
C PRO A 260 14.73 -2.63 -5.93
N GLY A 261 13.88 -3.40 -6.60
CA GLY A 261 13.71 -4.83 -6.34
C GLY A 261 12.32 -5.38 -6.64
N ALA A 262 11.43 -4.57 -7.22
CA ALA A 262 10.04 -4.93 -7.41
C ALA A 262 9.84 -6.00 -8.48
N TYR A 263 10.83 -6.27 -9.35
CA TYR A 263 10.68 -7.27 -10.41
C TYR A 263 10.86 -8.69 -9.85
N CYS A 264 9.98 -9.09 -8.93
CA CYS A 264 9.93 -10.42 -8.35
C CYS A 264 8.51 -10.82 -7.91
N SER A 265 8.26 -12.11 -7.69
CA SER A 265 6.93 -12.61 -7.33
C SER A 265 6.64 -12.46 -5.84
N VAL A 266 7.66 -12.60 -4.98
CA VAL A 266 7.56 -12.41 -3.53
C VAL A 266 8.68 -11.51 -3.03
N ARG A 267 8.35 -10.47 -2.25
CA ARG A 267 9.32 -9.46 -1.76
C ARG A 267 9.08 -9.05 -0.32
N ASN A 268 10.15 -8.82 0.44
CA ASN A 268 10.08 -8.07 1.69
C ASN A 268 10.33 -6.58 1.43
N VAL A 269 9.49 -5.72 2.00
CA VAL A 269 9.68 -4.26 1.99
C VAL A 269 9.43 -3.68 3.38
N PRO A 270 10.04 -2.54 3.75
CA PRO A 270 9.65 -1.81 4.92
C PRO A 270 8.14 -1.50 4.92
N SER A 271 7.46 -1.77 6.03
CA SER A 271 6.04 -1.44 6.24
C SER A 271 5.72 0.03 5.98
N ALA A 272 6.69 0.92 6.22
CA ALA A 272 6.64 2.35 5.94
C ALA A 272 6.37 2.71 4.46
N TRP A 273 6.66 1.81 3.52
CA TRP A 273 6.44 2.04 2.08
C TRP A 273 5.07 1.58 1.60
N VAL A 274 4.30 0.95 2.47
CA VAL A 274 3.09 0.23 2.10
C VAL A 274 1.86 1.12 2.31
N VAL A 275 0.99 1.14 1.31
CA VAL A 275 -0.32 1.79 1.36
C VAL A 275 -1.41 0.75 1.09
N ARG A 276 -2.47 0.78 1.89
CA ARG A 276 -3.62 -0.10 1.71
C ARG A 276 -4.38 0.26 0.43
N LEU A 277 -4.81 -0.75 -0.30
CA LEU A 277 -5.66 -0.57 -1.47
C LEU A 277 -7.13 -0.48 -1.06
N PRO A 278 -7.87 0.54 -1.52
CA PRO A 278 -9.32 0.53 -1.43
C PRO A 278 -9.88 -0.68 -2.18
N ALA A 279 -11.01 -1.23 -1.70
CA ALA A 279 -11.61 -2.42 -2.29
C ALA A 279 -11.92 -2.29 -3.80
N ALA A 280 -12.24 -1.08 -4.26
CA ALA A 280 -12.57 -0.78 -5.66
C ALA A 280 -11.35 -0.62 -6.59
N VAL A 281 -10.13 -0.57 -6.06
CA VAL A 281 -8.92 -0.40 -6.86
C VAL A 281 -8.29 -1.77 -7.10
N GLU A 282 -8.25 -2.20 -8.36
CA GLU A 282 -7.62 -3.45 -8.77
C GLU A 282 -6.08 -3.39 -8.65
N ASP A 283 -5.44 -4.54 -8.39
CA ASP A 283 -3.98 -4.62 -8.17
C ASP A 283 -3.21 -4.10 -9.41
N ASP A 284 -3.66 -4.45 -10.62
CA ASP A 284 -3.10 -3.96 -11.88
C ASP A 284 -3.16 -2.44 -12.00
N VAL A 285 -4.28 -1.84 -11.60
CA VAL A 285 -4.47 -0.38 -11.63
C VAL A 285 -3.53 0.26 -10.62
N ALA A 286 -3.46 -0.26 -9.40
CA ALA A 286 -2.57 0.26 -8.36
C ALA A 286 -1.09 0.24 -8.80
N ALA A 287 -0.62 -0.89 -9.34
CA ALA A 287 0.74 -1.02 -9.86
C ALA A 287 1.00 -0.14 -11.09
N ALA A 288 -0.03 0.16 -11.88
CA ALA A 288 0.10 1.06 -13.02
C ALA A 288 0.18 2.53 -12.61
N VAL A 289 -0.47 2.93 -11.51
CA VAL A 289 -0.73 4.35 -11.21
C VAL A 289 -0.09 4.88 -9.92
N LEU A 290 0.37 4.08 -8.97
CA LEU A 290 0.81 4.60 -7.66
C LEU A 290 1.95 5.62 -7.78
N LEU A 291 3.11 5.22 -8.32
CA LEU A 291 4.26 6.10 -8.54
C LEU A 291 3.88 7.27 -9.44
N LYS A 292 3.17 6.99 -10.54
CA LYS A 292 2.87 7.97 -11.59
C LYS A 292 1.86 9.02 -11.12
N GLY A 293 0.89 8.59 -10.32
CA GLY A 293 -0.16 9.41 -9.73
C GLY A 293 0.37 10.26 -8.59
N ILE A 294 1.22 9.71 -7.72
CA ILE A 294 1.95 10.50 -6.71
C ILE A 294 2.84 11.53 -7.40
N THR A 295 3.51 11.14 -8.50
CA THR A 295 4.30 12.09 -9.30
C THR A 295 3.43 13.21 -9.86
N ALA A 296 2.27 12.89 -10.43
CA ALA A 296 1.32 13.91 -10.90
C ALA A 296 0.84 14.83 -9.78
N ASP A 297 0.57 14.31 -8.58
CA ASP A 297 0.09 15.08 -7.42
C ASP A 297 1.09 16.16 -7.01
N PHE A 298 2.36 15.81 -6.76
CA PHE A 298 3.35 16.79 -6.31
C PHE A 298 3.76 17.77 -7.43
N LEU A 299 3.78 17.31 -8.68
CA LEU A 299 4.04 18.17 -9.84
C LEU A 299 3.02 19.30 -9.96
N LEU A 300 1.74 18.95 -9.81
CA LEU A 300 0.66 19.90 -9.98
C LEU A 300 0.48 20.79 -8.77
N ARG A 301 0.57 20.25 -7.55
CA ARG A 301 0.26 21.00 -6.33
C ARG A 301 1.46 21.77 -5.77
N ASP A 302 2.62 21.12 -5.69
CA ASP A 302 3.75 21.64 -4.94
C ASP A 302 4.65 22.51 -5.83
N LEU A 303 5.08 21.95 -6.97
CA LEU A 303 6.02 22.62 -7.88
C LEU A 303 5.31 23.54 -8.87
N GLY A 304 4.29 23.04 -9.56
CA GLY A 304 3.56 23.79 -10.58
C GLY A 304 2.51 24.73 -10.02
N ARG A 305 2.01 24.48 -8.80
CA ARG A 305 0.90 25.22 -8.16
C ARG A 305 -0.26 25.49 -9.13
N VAL A 306 -0.63 24.45 -9.86
CA VAL A 306 -1.57 24.49 -10.98
C VAL A 306 -2.98 24.77 -10.50
N GLY A 307 -3.65 25.71 -11.16
CA GLY A 307 -5.02 26.08 -10.90
C GLY A 307 -5.71 26.67 -12.14
N PRO A 308 -6.84 27.37 -11.95
CA PRO A 308 -7.59 27.99 -13.04
C PRO A 308 -6.72 28.93 -13.88
N GLY A 309 -6.66 28.68 -15.19
CA GLY A 309 -5.92 29.50 -16.15
C GLY A 309 -4.41 29.24 -16.22
N THR A 310 -3.84 28.36 -15.40
CA THR A 310 -2.41 27.97 -15.55
C THR A 310 -2.19 27.33 -16.92
N ARG A 311 -1.21 27.82 -17.68
CA ARG A 311 -0.82 27.24 -18.98
C ARG A 311 0.25 26.18 -18.75
N LEU A 312 -0.14 24.91 -18.85
CA LEU A 312 0.73 23.77 -18.55
C LEU A 312 1.14 23.05 -19.82
N LEU A 313 2.44 22.94 -20.09
CA LEU A 313 2.97 22.08 -21.15
C LEU A 313 3.42 20.74 -20.56
N VAL A 314 2.89 19.63 -21.11
CA VAL A 314 3.21 18.27 -20.67
C VAL A 314 3.85 17.49 -21.81
N HIS A 315 5.11 17.08 -21.64
CA HIS A 315 5.77 16.22 -22.61
C HIS A 315 5.35 14.75 -22.45
N ALA A 316 5.42 14.00 -23.55
CA ALA A 316 4.94 12.62 -23.61
C ALA A 316 3.51 12.49 -23.05
N ALA A 317 2.60 13.37 -23.49
CA ALA A 317 1.26 13.53 -22.92
C ALA A 317 0.39 12.25 -23.00
N ALA A 318 0.74 11.29 -23.85
CA ALA A 318 0.08 9.98 -23.96
C ALA A 318 0.77 8.85 -23.15
N GLY A 319 1.83 9.16 -22.40
CA GLY A 319 2.53 8.23 -21.53
C GLY A 319 1.90 8.12 -20.13
N GLY A 320 2.39 7.20 -19.30
CA GLY A 320 1.79 6.89 -18.00
C GLY A 320 1.62 8.10 -17.07
N VAL A 321 2.67 8.92 -16.88
CA VAL A 321 2.55 10.16 -16.08
C VAL A 321 1.76 11.23 -16.83
N GLY A 322 2.03 11.41 -18.13
CA GLY A 322 1.41 12.45 -18.95
C GLY A 322 -0.12 12.39 -18.95
N LEU A 323 -0.70 11.18 -19.05
CA LEU A 323 -2.15 11.00 -19.04
C LEU A 323 -2.78 11.35 -17.69
N LEU A 324 -2.11 11.06 -16.56
CA LEU A 324 -2.60 11.42 -15.24
C LEU A 324 -2.49 12.93 -15.01
N VAL A 325 -1.37 13.53 -15.39
CA VAL A 325 -1.14 14.98 -15.30
C VAL A 325 -2.18 15.75 -16.13
N CYS A 326 -2.42 15.36 -17.38
CA CYS A 326 -3.39 16.07 -18.25
C CYS A 326 -4.80 16.05 -17.66
N GLN A 327 -5.26 14.90 -17.17
CA GLN A 327 -6.60 14.76 -16.59
C GLN A 327 -6.75 15.62 -15.34
N TRP A 328 -5.77 15.51 -14.43
CA TRP A 328 -5.85 16.19 -13.16
C TRP A 328 -5.69 17.71 -13.31
N ALA A 329 -4.75 18.16 -14.14
CA ALA A 329 -4.56 19.58 -14.44
C ALA A 329 -5.82 20.19 -15.08
N ARG A 330 -6.46 19.47 -16.03
CA ARG A 330 -7.72 19.94 -16.62
C ARG A 330 -8.82 20.11 -15.58
N ARG A 331 -8.92 19.19 -14.61
CA ARG A 331 -9.89 19.29 -13.50
C ARG A 331 -9.58 20.45 -12.55
N LEU A 332 -8.32 20.83 -12.41
CA LEU A 332 -7.90 22.03 -11.68
C LEU A 332 -8.14 23.34 -12.46
N GLY A 333 -8.65 23.27 -13.69
CA GLY A 333 -8.96 24.45 -14.52
C GLY A 333 -7.78 24.97 -15.34
N ALA A 334 -6.71 24.18 -15.49
CA ALA A 334 -5.56 24.54 -16.33
C ALA A 334 -5.89 24.47 -17.83
N VAL A 335 -5.15 25.25 -18.61
CA VAL A 335 -5.06 25.11 -20.07
C VAL A 335 -3.88 24.16 -20.34
N VAL A 336 -4.19 22.94 -20.77
CA VAL A 336 -3.18 21.89 -20.93
C VAL A 336 -2.76 21.81 -22.39
N LEU A 337 -1.47 22.02 -22.63
CA LEU A 337 -0.79 21.74 -23.88
C LEU A 337 0.06 20.48 -23.70
N GLY A 338 0.31 19.73 -24.77
CA GLY A 338 1.16 18.56 -24.66
C GLY A 338 1.78 18.11 -25.96
N THR A 339 2.97 17.50 -25.85
CA THR A 339 3.67 16.95 -27.01
C THR A 339 3.52 15.43 -27.08
N VAL A 340 3.38 14.91 -28.30
CA VAL A 340 3.30 13.48 -28.60
C VAL A 340 4.02 13.17 -29.91
N SER A 341 4.32 11.89 -30.15
CA SER A 341 5.08 11.44 -31.32
C SER A 341 4.23 10.90 -32.49
N SER A 342 2.89 10.88 -32.36
CA SER A 342 1.96 10.42 -33.40
C SER A 342 0.54 10.96 -33.20
N ASP A 343 -0.26 10.94 -34.27
CA ASP A 343 -1.68 11.33 -34.23
C ASP A 343 -2.53 10.41 -33.37
N GLU A 344 -2.22 9.11 -33.33
CA GLU A 344 -2.88 8.16 -32.44
C GLU A 344 -2.72 8.58 -30.98
N LYS A 345 -1.49 8.90 -30.57
CA LYS A 345 -1.19 9.43 -29.23
C LYS A 345 -1.87 10.77 -28.99
N ALA A 346 -2.02 11.60 -30.03
CA ALA A 346 -2.73 12.86 -29.91
C ALA A 346 -4.22 12.68 -29.59
N ARG A 347 -4.89 11.68 -30.18
CA ARG A 347 -6.28 11.35 -29.84
C ARG A 347 -6.40 10.94 -28.37
N VAL A 348 -5.49 10.08 -27.90
CA VAL A 348 -5.51 9.63 -26.50
C VAL A 348 -5.24 10.81 -25.55
N ALA A 349 -4.23 11.64 -25.82
CA ALA A 349 -3.95 12.81 -24.99
C ALA A 349 -5.15 13.77 -24.90
N ARG A 350 -5.84 14.05 -26.02
CA ARG A 350 -7.06 14.88 -26.01
C ARG A 350 -8.18 14.28 -25.17
N ALA A 351 -8.41 12.97 -25.29
CA ALA A 351 -9.42 12.27 -24.48
C ALA A 351 -9.13 12.31 -22.97
N HIS A 352 -7.89 12.64 -22.58
CA HIS A 352 -7.40 12.72 -21.21
C HIS A 352 -7.11 14.17 -20.79
N GLY A 353 -7.72 15.17 -21.43
CA GLY A 353 -7.71 16.55 -20.96
C GLY A 353 -6.60 17.43 -21.54
N CYS A 354 -5.80 16.94 -22.48
CA CYS A 354 -4.84 17.76 -23.21
C CYS A 354 -5.56 18.55 -24.32
N GLU A 355 -5.72 19.86 -24.13
CA GLU A 355 -6.49 20.74 -25.02
C GLU A 355 -5.75 21.00 -26.33
N HIS A 356 -4.47 21.38 -26.25
CA HIS A 356 -3.63 21.64 -27.41
C HIS A 356 -2.53 20.60 -27.55
N VAL A 357 -2.66 19.70 -28.52
CA VAL A 357 -1.66 18.66 -28.77
C VAL A 357 -0.77 19.02 -29.95
N ILE A 358 0.54 18.96 -29.72
CA ILE A 358 1.59 19.19 -30.69
C ILE A 358 2.21 17.83 -31.04
N VAL A 359 2.08 17.41 -32.31
CA VAL A 359 2.66 16.16 -32.80
C VAL A 359 4.05 16.46 -33.36
N THR A 360 5.09 15.98 -32.70
CA THR A 360 6.48 16.22 -33.09
C THR A 360 7.40 15.08 -32.66
N ARG A 361 8.38 14.75 -33.51
CA ARG A 361 9.46 13.79 -33.20
C ARG A 361 10.83 14.46 -33.11
N GLU A 362 10.94 15.68 -33.60
CA GLU A 362 12.17 16.45 -33.72
C GLU A 362 12.33 17.45 -32.57
N HIS A 363 11.54 17.29 -31.50
CA HIS A 363 11.53 18.17 -30.33
C HIS A 363 11.20 19.64 -30.63
N ARG A 364 10.63 19.94 -31.81
CA ARG A 364 10.18 21.29 -32.18
C ARG A 364 8.76 21.54 -31.70
N PHE A 365 8.58 22.40 -30.70
CA PHE A 365 7.28 22.73 -30.11
C PHE A 365 7.14 24.15 -29.58
N ALA A 366 8.24 24.88 -29.34
CA ALA A 366 8.25 26.19 -28.70
C ALA A 366 7.38 27.20 -29.45
N ASP A 367 7.54 27.34 -30.77
CA ASP A 367 6.76 28.27 -31.59
C ASP A 367 5.25 27.97 -31.50
N ALA A 368 4.88 26.68 -31.52
CA ALA A 368 3.49 26.26 -31.40
C ALA A 368 2.91 26.56 -30.01
N VAL A 369 3.71 26.40 -28.94
CA VAL A 369 3.32 26.78 -27.57
C VAL A 369 3.16 28.30 -27.44
N GLN A 370 4.10 29.07 -28.00
CA GLN A 370 4.04 30.53 -27.99
C GLN A 370 2.81 31.04 -28.76
N ALA A 371 2.53 30.49 -29.93
CA ALA A 371 1.37 30.85 -30.73
C ALA A 371 0.04 30.48 -30.05
N ALA A 372 -0.01 29.32 -29.36
CA ALA A 372 -1.24 28.84 -28.74
C ALA A 372 -1.63 29.61 -27.48
N CYS A 373 -0.66 29.97 -26.62
CA CYS A 373 -0.98 30.54 -25.32
C CYS A 373 -0.01 31.63 -24.82
N GLY A 374 0.92 32.11 -25.64
CA GLY A 374 1.93 33.10 -25.23
C GLY A 374 2.97 32.52 -24.24
N GLY A 375 3.27 31.23 -24.39
CA GLY A 375 4.23 30.50 -23.56
C GLY A 375 3.59 29.77 -22.38
N ALA A 376 4.24 28.70 -21.91
CA ALA A 376 3.78 27.91 -20.77
C ALA A 376 4.24 28.51 -19.43
N ASP A 377 3.35 28.57 -18.44
CA ASP A 377 3.69 28.93 -17.06
C ASP A 377 4.50 27.82 -16.39
N VAL A 378 4.18 26.56 -16.72
CA VAL A 378 4.85 25.38 -16.19
C VAL A 378 5.10 24.40 -17.33
N VAL A 379 6.32 23.86 -17.41
CA VAL A 379 6.70 22.77 -18.32
C VAL A 379 7.04 21.53 -17.50
N ILE A 380 6.35 20.42 -17.76
CA ILE A 380 6.66 19.10 -17.20
C ILE A 380 7.39 18.28 -18.27
N ASP A 381 8.68 18.03 -18.03
CA ASP A 381 9.59 17.46 -19.02
C ASP A 381 10.16 16.09 -18.61
N GLY A 382 10.04 15.12 -19.52
CA GLY A 382 10.70 13.81 -19.43
C GLY A 382 11.62 13.51 -20.62
N LEU A 383 11.81 14.45 -21.55
CA LEU A 383 12.53 14.26 -22.80
C LEU A 383 14.04 14.35 -22.60
N GLY A 384 14.54 15.34 -21.86
CA GLY A 384 15.97 15.49 -21.57
C GLY A 384 16.73 16.40 -22.54
N ALA A 385 17.99 16.05 -22.83
CA ALA A 385 18.96 16.90 -23.53
C ALA A 385 18.45 17.55 -24.82
N ASP A 386 17.81 16.76 -25.69
CA ASP A 386 17.45 17.17 -27.05
C ASP A 386 16.33 18.22 -27.07
N ALA A 387 15.56 18.31 -25.97
CA ALA A 387 14.45 19.25 -25.83
C ALA A 387 14.82 20.49 -25.00
N ARG A 388 16.06 20.61 -24.47
CA ARG A 388 16.45 21.67 -23.52
C ARG A 388 16.14 23.08 -24.05
N ASP A 389 16.61 23.39 -25.26
CA ASP A 389 16.51 24.76 -25.80
C ASP A 389 15.06 25.11 -26.15
N GLU A 390 14.31 24.13 -26.65
CA GLU A 390 12.88 24.25 -26.94
C GLU A 390 12.04 24.40 -25.66
N ASN A 391 12.40 23.70 -24.57
CA ASN A 391 11.78 23.89 -23.25
C ASN A 391 11.95 25.32 -22.76
N LEU A 392 13.19 25.85 -22.81
CA LEU A 392 13.46 27.23 -22.42
C LEU A 392 12.66 28.22 -23.28
N ALA A 393 12.62 28.01 -24.60
CA ALA A 393 11.91 28.86 -25.55
C ALA A 393 10.38 28.79 -25.39
N ALA A 394 9.83 27.65 -24.98
CA ALA A 394 8.39 27.46 -24.78
C ALA A 394 7.85 28.14 -23.50
N LEU A 395 8.70 28.47 -22.54
CA LEU A 395 8.29 29.10 -21.28
C LEU A 395 7.82 30.54 -21.45
N ALA A 396 6.76 30.89 -20.73
CA ALA A 396 6.34 32.26 -20.51
C ALA A 396 7.29 33.00 -19.55
N ARG A 397 7.10 34.33 -19.43
CA ARG A 397 7.79 35.13 -18.42
C ARG A 397 7.45 34.63 -17.01
N ARG A 398 8.49 34.35 -16.20
CA ARG A 398 8.44 33.69 -14.88
C ARG A 398 8.01 32.22 -14.93
N GLY A 399 8.13 31.58 -16.09
CA GLY A 399 7.80 30.16 -16.24
C GLY A 399 8.72 29.26 -15.42
N HIS A 400 8.19 28.10 -15.04
CA HIS A 400 8.91 27.06 -14.31
C HIS A 400 9.12 25.81 -15.17
N TRP A 401 10.36 25.38 -15.33
CA TRP A 401 10.71 24.12 -15.97
C TRP A 401 10.97 23.03 -14.93
N ILE A 402 10.12 22.01 -14.92
CA ILE A 402 10.25 20.82 -14.08
C ILE A 402 10.79 19.67 -14.95
N SER A 403 12.06 19.31 -14.74
CA SER A 403 12.71 18.19 -15.43
C SER A 403 12.65 16.92 -14.59
N LEU A 404 11.81 15.96 -14.98
CA LEU A 404 11.63 14.66 -14.31
C LEU A 404 12.47 13.53 -14.91
N GLY A 405 12.77 13.62 -16.20
CA GLY A 405 13.33 12.53 -16.97
C GLY A 405 14.31 13.01 -18.01
N GLN A 406 14.98 12.03 -18.62
CA GLN A 406 16.07 12.24 -19.56
C GLN A 406 16.04 11.16 -20.64
N ALA A 407 14.88 10.97 -21.28
CA ALA A 407 14.65 9.91 -22.26
C ALA A 407 15.53 10.00 -23.53
N SER A 408 16.03 11.18 -23.88
CA SER A 408 17.01 11.40 -24.97
C SER A 408 18.46 11.42 -24.48
N GLY A 409 18.67 11.57 -23.16
CA GLY A 409 20.00 11.68 -22.57
C GLY A 409 20.05 12.73 -21.45
N PRO A 410 21.12 12.70 -20.63
CA PRO A 410 21.27 13.58 -19.48
C PRO A 410 21.39 15.05 -19.89
N LEU A 411 20.71 15.93 -19.15
CA LEU A 411 20.81 17.38 -19.34
C LEU A 411 22.23 17.87 -19.03
N ALA A 412 22.78 18.67 -19.94
CA ALA A 412 23.98 19.45 -19.68
C ALA A 412 23.71 20.52 -18.60
N ALA A 413 24.78 21.02 -17.97
CA ALA A 413 24.69 22.10 -16.98
C ALA A 413 23.96 23.32 -17.58
N LEU A 414 22.98 23.83 -16.84
CA LEU A 414 22.20 24.99 -17.25
C LEU A 414 22.87 26.26 -16.73
N PRO A 415 23.43 27.12 -17.60
CA PRO A 415 24.06 28.36 -17.15
C PRO A 415 22.98 29.30 -16.58
N PRO A 416 23.23 30.02 -15.46
CA PRO A 416 22.26 30.94 -14.87
C PRO A 416 21.68 31.96 -15.87
N ASP A 417 22.49 32.42 -16.82
CA ASP A 417 22.08 33.38 -17.86
C ASP A 417 20.93 32.87 -18.74
N ALA A 418 20.80 31.55 -18.92
CA ALA A 418 19.68 30.96 -19.65
C ALA A 418 18.32 31.22 -18.98
N LEU A 419 18.32 31.52 -17.67
CA LEU A 419 17.10 31.79 -16.90
C LEU A 419 16.79 33.28 -16.80
N VAL A 420 17.79 34.16 -16.93
CA VAL A 420 17.67 35.60 -16.65
C VAL A 420 16.71 36.31 -17.61
N ALA A 421 16.74 35.96 -18.91
CA ALA A 421 15.99 36.66 -19.96
C ALA A 421 14.47 36.75 -19.70
N ARG A 422 13.90 35.76 -19.00
CA ARG A 422 12.47 35.70 -18.66
C ARG A 422 12.20 35.46 -17.18
N SER A 423 13.20 35.63 -16.31
CA SER A 423 13.12 35.29 -14.87
C SER A 423 12.60 33.88 -14.62
N LEU A 424 13.12 32.93 -15.41
CA LEU A 424 12.70 31.53 -15.37
C LEU A 424 13.20 30.83 -14.11
N SER A 425 12.58 29.70 -13.79
CA SER A 425 13.02 28.81 -12.71
C SER A 425 13.10 27.37 -13.20
N PHE A 426 13.95 26.57 -12.57
CA PHE A 426 14.20 25.17 -12.91
C PHE A 426 14.15 24.30 -11.66
N SER A 427 13.50 23.14 -11.74
CA SER A 427 13.55 22.11 -10.71
C SER A 427 13.78 20.73 -11.31
N ARG A 428 14.44 19.87 -10.52
CA ARG A 428 14.69 18.47 -10.85
C ARG A 428 14.30 17.59 -9.65
N PRO A 429 13.01 17.31 -9.45
CA PRO A 429 12.53 16.64 -8.25
C PRO A 429 12.73 15.12 -8.30
N VAL A 430 12.87 14.51 -7.14
CA VAL A 430 12.87 13.05 -6.95
C VAL A 430 11.63 12.66 -6.16
N VAL A 431 10.82 11.73 -6.68
CA VAL A 431 9.53 11.37 -6.04
C VAL A 431 9.68 10.97 -4.58
N PHE A 432 10.76 10.29 -4.21
CA PHE A 432 11.01 9.80 -2.86
C PHE A 432 11.18 10.92 -1.82
N ASP A 433 11.61 12.12 -2.23
CA ASP A 433 11.68 13.28 -1.33
C ASP A 433 10.29 13.84 -1.00
N TYR A 434 9.26 13.51 -1.79
CA TYR A 434 7.87 13.93 -1.59
C TYR A 434 7.02 12.88 -0.87
N VAL A 435 7.61 11.72 -0.58
CA VAL A 435 7.00 10.60 0.18
C VAL A 435 7.99 10.05 1.21
N ALA A 436 8.81 10.93 1.79
CA ALA A 436 9.91 10.55 2.66
C ALA A 436 9.42 9.90 3.97
N THR A 437 8.21 10.27 4.41
CA THR A 437 7.54 9.69 5.57
C THR A 437 6.32 8.85 5.18
N PRO A 438 5.93 7.85 6.02
CA PRO A 438 4.72 7.07 5.79
C PRO A 438 3.45 7.94 5.70
N ALA A 439 3.41 9.04 6.46
CA ALA A 439 2.28 9.97 6.45
C ALA A 439 2.15 10.70 5.10
N GLU A 440 3.25 11.21 4.56
CA GLU A 440 3.26 11.87 3.24
C GLU A 440 2.88 10.90 2.12
N LEU A 441 3.41 9.67 2.16
CA LEU A 441 3.04 8.62 1.21
C LEU A 441 1.54 8.30 1.28
N ALA A 442 1.01 8.08 2.49
CA ALA A 442 -0.39 7.75 2.69
C ALA A 442 -1.31 8.90 2.25
N GLU A 443 -0.97 10.15 2.55
CA GLU A 443 -1.76 11.33 2.17
C GLU A 443 -1.87 11.46 0.64
N ARG A 444 -0.75 11.31 -0.07
CA ARG A 444 -0.72 11.39 -1.54
C ARG A 444 -1.43 10.20 -2.19
N ALA A 445 -1.20 9.00 -1.68
CA ALA A 445 -1.92 7.81 -2.14
C ALA A 445 -3.44 7.97 -1.94
N GLN A 446 -3.87 8.51 -0.80
CA GLN A 446 -5.28 8.76 -0.54
C GLN A 446 -5.89 9.77 -1.52
N ARG A 447 -5.18 10.85 -1.88
CA ARG A 447 -5.63 11.78 -2.92
C ARG A 447 -5.78 11.11 -4.28
N LEU A 448 -4.82 10.26 -4.65
CA LEU A 448 -4.88 9.48 -5.89
C LEU A 448 -6.08 8.53 -5.88
N TRP A 449 -6.30 7.81 -4.79
CA TRP A 449 -7.45 6.91 -4.63
C TRP A 449 -8.78 7.64 -4.71
N ASN A 450 -8.90 8.79 -4.05
CA ASN A 450 -10.10 9.62 -4.13
C ASN A 450 -10.35 10.11 -5.57
N ALA A 451 -9.31 10.54 -6.27
CA ALA A 451 -9.41 11.00 -7.65
C ALA A 451 -9.78 9.87 -8.64
N LEU A 452 -9.36 8.62 -8.37
CA LEU A 452 -9.86 7.47 -9.13
C LEU A 452 -11.33 7.17 -8.80
N ALA A 453 -11.70 7.22 -7.52
CA ALA A 453 -13.04 6.89 -7.06
C ALA A 453 -14.11 7.88 -7.54
N ASP A 454 -13.79 9.18 -7.59
CA ASP A 454 -14.71 10.22 -8.05
C ASP A 454 -14.68 10.45 -9.58
N GLY A 455 -13.85 9.69 -10.30
CA GLY A 455 -13.72 9.75 -11.75
C GLY A 455 -12.95 10.98 -12.27
N THR A 456 -12.32 11.78 -11.40
CA THR A 456 -11.36 12.82 -11.78
C THR A 456 -10.20 12.24 -12.59
N LEU A 457 -9.72 11.07 -12.18
CA LEU A 457 -8.73 10.28 -12.90
C LEU A 457 -9.36 8.98 -13.37
N ARG A 458 -9.17 8.67 -14.65
CA ARG A 458 -9.39 7.33 -15.17
C ARG A 458 -8.05 6.60 -15.28
N PRO A 459 -7.99 5.31 -14.93
CA PRO A 459 -6.79 4.51 -15.15
C PRO A 459 -6.34 4.59 -16.62
N PRO A 460 -5.03 4.74 -16.89
CA PRO A 460 -4.53 4.68 -18.26
C PRO A 460 -4.75 3.28 -18.85
N PRO A 461 -4.69 3.12 -20.18
CA PRO A 461 -4.54 1.80 -20.78
C PRO A 461 -3.35 1.06 -20.17
N ILE A 462 -3.54 -0.22 -19.81
CA ILE A 462 -2.53 -1.05 -19.16
C ILE A 462 -2.14 -2.21 -20.09
N GLU A 463 -0.90 -2.19 -20.57
CA GLU A 463 -0.29 -3.30 -21.29
C GLU A 463 0.39 -4.26 -20.28
N ARG A 464 0.11 -5.56 -20.40
CA ARG A 464 0.51 -6.57 -19.43
C ARG A 464 1.54 -7.51 -20.03
N TYR A 465 2.59 -7.77 -19.27
CA TYR A 465 3.60 -8.77 -19.56
C TYR A 465 3.75 -9.71 -18.37
N THR A 466 4.23 -10.93 -18.57
CA THR A 466 4.67 -11.76 -17.44
C THR A 466 6.01 -11.25 -16.91
N LEU A 467 6.37 -11.60 -15.68
CA LEU A 467 7.69 -11.31 -15.13
C LEU A 467 8.83 -11.84 -16.02
N ASP A 468 8.65 -13.01 -16.63
CA ASP A 468 9.60 -13.62 -17.58
C ASP A 468 9.75 -12.82 -18.88
N ALA A 469 8.75 -12.01 -19.22
CA ALA A 469 8.76 -11.12 -20.38
C ALA A 469 9.21 -9.69 -20.02
N ALA A 470 9.87 -9.46 -18.87
CA ALA A 470 10.37 -8.15 -18.46
C ALA A 470 11.24 -7.46 -19.53
N ALA A 471 12.09 -8.23 -20.23
CA ALA A 471 12.87 -7.73 -21.36
C ALA A 471 11.99 -7.17 -22.50
N GLN A 472 10.87 -7.85 -22.81
CA GLN A 472 9.94 -7.39 -23.83
C GLN A 472 9.20 -6.12 -23.39
N ALA A 473 8.77 -6.05 -22.12
CA ALA A 473 8.16 -4.86 -21.54
C ALA A 473 9.10 -3.64 -21.60
N HIS A 474 10.37 -3.84 -21.28
CA HIS A 474 11.40 -2.80 -21.37
C HIS A 474 11.63 -2.35 -22.82
N ALA A 475 11.81 -3.30 -23.76
CA ALA A 475 11.97 -2.98 -25.18
C ALA A 475 10.76 -2.22 -25.74
N ARG A 476 9.54 -2.62 -25.32
CA ARG A 476 8.29 -1.94 -25.66
C ARG A 476 8.29 -0.50 -25.14
N LEU A 477 8.69 -0.28 -23.89
CA LEU A 477 8.77 1.05 -23.29
C LEU A 477 9.82 1.94 -23.98
N GLU A 478 11.00 1.40 -24.27
CA GLU A 478 12.11 2.11 -24.92
C GLU A 478 11.81 2.47 -26.39
N SER A 479 11.01 1.66 -27.09
CA SER A 479 10.58 1.95 -28.47
C SER A 479 9.73 3.22 -28.59
N ARG A 480 9.26 3.78 -27.46
CA ARG A 480 8.32 4.90 -27.38
C ARG A 480 7.01 4.64 -28.14
N ALA A 481 6.67 3.39 -28.42
CA ALA A 481 5.43 3.00 -29.09
C ALA A 481 4.27 2.77 -28.11
N SER A 482 4.55 2.59 -26.81
CA SER A 482 3.51 2.38 -25.80
C SER A 482 2.62 3.61 -25.59
N ILE A 483 1.39 3.35 -25.16
CA ILE A 483 0.38 4.31 -24.72
C ILE A 483 -0.05 3.89 -23.31
N GLY A 484 -0.06 4.82 -22.36
CA GLY A 484 -0.42 4.52 -20.98
C GLY A 484 0.70 3.84 -20.19
N ALA A 485 0.35 2.79 -19.43
CA ALA A 485 1.21 2.14 -18.47
C ALA A 485 1.51 0.68 -18.88
N LEU A 486 2.69 0.20 -18.48
CA LEU A 486 3.07 -1.20 -18.58
C LEU A 486 3.18 -1.78 -17.17
N ILE A 487 2.75 -3.03 -17.00
CA ILE A 487 2.94 -3.79 -15.77
C ILE A 487 3.50 -5.18 -16.06
N LEU A 488 4.18 -5.76 -15.07
CA LEU A 488 4.51 -7.18 -15.05
C LEU A 488 3.55 -7.92 -14.11
N GLN A 489 3.05 -9.07 -14.55
CA GLN A 489 2.32 -10.03 -13.74
C GLN A 489 3.33 -10.97 -13.10
N ALA A 490 3.28 -11.02 -11.77
CA ALA A 490 4.22 -11.69 -10.88
C ALA A 490 4.04 -13.20 -10.82
#